data_AF-A0A1A8DY33-F1
#
_entry.id   AF-A0A1A8DY33-F1
#
_cell.length_a   1.000
_cell.length_b   1.000
_cell.length_c   1.000
_cell.angle_alpha   90.00
_cell.angle_beta   90.00
_cell.angle_gamma   90.00
#
_symmetry.space_group_name_H-M   'P 1'
#
loop_
_entity.id
_entity.type
_entity.pdbx_description
1 polymer ?
#
loop_
_entity_poly.entity_id
_entity_poly.type
_entity_poly.pdbx_seq_one_letter_code
_entity_poly.pdbx_strand_id
1 'polypeptide(L)'
;MNIFRLTGDLSHLAAIIILLLKIWKSRSCAGISGKSQVLFALVFTTRYLDLLTSFISLYNTTMKVIYIGCSYATVYLIYMKLKATYDGNHDTFRVEFLIVPVGGLAFL
;
A
#
# COMPACT_ATOMS: atom_id res chain seq x y z
N MET A 1 15.29 9.55 -15.31
CA MET A 1 13.82 9.35 -15.29
C MET A 1 13.35 9.41 -16.74
N ASN A 2 12.49 8.50 -17.20
CA ASN A 2 11.84 8.62 -18.52
C ASN A 2 10.39 9.09 -18.33
N ILE A 3 9.76 9.61 -19.39
CA ILE A 3 8.42 10.20 -19.30
C ILE A 3 7.37 9.15 -18.90
N PHE A 4 7.46 7.94 -19.44
CA PHE A 4 6.52 6.85 -19.17
C PHE A 4 6.53 6.41 -17.70
N ARG A 5 7.73 6.29 -17.09
CA ARG A 5 7.85 5.94 -15.67
C ARG A 5 7.32 7.04 -14.78
N LEU A 6 7.62 8.31 -15.10
CA LEU A 6 7.09 9.45 -14.35
C LEU A 6 5.55 9.47 -14.37
N THR A 7 4.93 9.31 -15.55
CA THR A 7 3.47 9.27 -15.66
C THR A 7 2.87 8.06 -14.94
N GLY A 8 3.56 6.92 -14.96
CA GLY A 8 3.17 5.72 -14.21
C GLY A 8 3.20 5.95 -12.70
N ASP A 9 4.26 6.57 -12.17
CA ASP A 9 4.40 6.88 -10.75
C ASP A 9 3.29 7.84 -10.29
N LEU A 10 3.01 8.89 -11.08
CA LEU A 10 1.93 9.84 -10.80
C LEU A 10 0.55 9.18 -10.85
N SER A 11 0.30 8.30 -11.81
CA SER A 11 -0.95 7.54 -11.92
C SER A 11 -1.15 6.62 -10.71
N HIS A 12 -0.09 5.92 -10.30
CA HIS A 12 -0.12 5.05 -9.13
C HIS A 12 -0.38 5.85 -7.84
N LEU A 13 0.28 7.00 -7.69
CA LEU A 13 0.05 7.89 -6.56
C LEU A 13 -1.41 8.39 -6.53
N ALA A 14 -1.95 8.77 -7.68
CA ALA A 14 -3.34 9.19 -7.80
C ALA A 14 -4.31 8.08 -7.34
N ALA A 15 -4.09 6.83 -7.74
CA ALA A 15 -4.93 5.71 -7.32
C ALA A 15 -4.93 5.51 -5.79
N ILE A 16 -3.76 5.61 -5.15
CA ILE A 16 -3.62 5.49 -3.69
C ILE A 16 -4.35 6.62 -2.98
N ILE A 17 -4.18 7.86 -3.45
CA ILE A 17 -4.85 9.03 -2.87
C ILE A 17 -6.37 8.93 -3.05
N ILE A 18 -6.85 8.52 -4.22
CA ILE A 18 -8.28 8.33 -4.49
C ILE A 18 -8.88 7.32 -3.50
N LEU A 19 -8.23 6.18 -3.29
CA LEU A 19 -8.72 5.17 -2.35
C LEU A 19 -8.75 5.71 -0.92
N LEU A 20 -7.66 6.34 -0.47
CA LEU A 20 -7.57 6.90 0.87
C LEU A 20 -8.64 7.97 1.10
N LEU A 21 -8.82 8.89 0.14
CA LEU A 21 -9.85 9.92 0.20
C LEU A 21 -11.27 9.36 0.15
N LYS A 22 -11.51 8.30 -0.65
CA LYS A 22 -12.80 7.60 -0.70
C LYS A 22 -13.16 7.12 0.70
N ILE A 23 -12.27 6.36 1.35
CA ILE A 23 -12.47 5.79 2.69
C ILE A 23 -12.64 6.90 3.73
N TRP A 24 -11.82 7.96 3.65
CA TRP A 24 -11.89 9.07 4.59
C TRP A 24 -13.19 9.88 4.48
N LYS A 25 -13.62 10.20 3.26
CA LYS A 25 -14.84 11.00 3.01
C LYS A 25 -16.12 10.20 3.25
N SER A 26 -16.18 8.94 2.82
CA SER A 26 -17.35 8.08 3.04
C SER A 26 -17.47 7.58 4.47
N ARG A 27 -16.38 7.67 5.26
CA ARG A 27 -16.28 7.09 6.61
C ARG A 27 -16.62 5.59 6.63
N SER A 28 -16.34 4.90 5.53
CA SER A 28 -16.60 3.47 5.37
C SER A 28 -15.56 2.81 4.49
N CYS A 29 -15.10 1.63 4.90
CA CYS A 29 -14.23 0.75 4.11
C CYS A 29 -14.96 -0.50 3.58
N ALA A 30 -16.29 -0.46 3.51
CA ALA A 30 -17.08 -1.57 2.97
C ALA A 30 -16.67 -1.94 1.54
N GLY A 31 -16.50 -3.24 1.28
CA GLY A 31 -16.10 -3.78 -0.02
C GLY A 31 -14.61 -3.60 -0.38
N ILE A 32 -13.78 -3.11 0.54
CA ILE A 32 -12.33 -3.02 0.34
C ILE A 32 -11.63 -4.17 1.08
N SER A 33 -10.82 -4.95 0.36
CA SER A 33 -9.97 -5.98 0.97
C SER A 33 -8.86 -5.32 1.79
N GLY A 34 -8.90 -5.50 3.10
CA GLY A 34 -7.87 -5.02 4.02
C GLY A 34 -6.59 -5.82 3.85
N LYS A 35 -6.70 -7.12 3.54
CA LYS A 35 -5.55 -8.00 3.26
C LYS A 35 -4.71 -7.50 2.09
N SER A 36 -5.36 -7.08 1.00
CA SER A 36 -4.67 -6.47 -0.13
C SER A 36 -3.93 -5.18 0.26
N GLN A 37 -4.53 -4.34 1.10
CA GLN A 37 -3.88 -3.11 1.57
C GLN A 37 -2.66 -3.39 2.46
N VAL A 38 -2.71 -4.44 3.29
CA VAL A 38 -1.55 -4.91 4.06
C VAL A 38 -0.45 -5.42 3.14
N LEU A 39 -0.79 -6.16 2.08
CA LEU A 39 0.19 -6.63 1.10
C LEU A 39 0.83 -5.47 0.34
N PHE A 40 0.08 -4.43 -0.05
CA PHE A 40 0.66 -3.22 -0.66
C PHE A 40 1.59 -2.48 0.29
N ALA A 41 1.21 -2.35 1.58
CA ALA A 41 2.10 -1.78 2.59
C ALA A 41 3.39 -2.59 2.72
N LEU A 42 3.30 -3.93 2.76
CA LEU A 42 4.46 -4.82 2.81
C LEU A 42 5.38 -4.65 1.59
N VAL A 43 4.82 -4.52 0.38
CA VAL A 43 5.59 -4.26 -0.85
C VAL A 43 6.38 -2.95 -0.74
N PHE A 44 5.76 -1.86 -0.30
CA PHE A 44 6.47 -0.58 -0.18
C PHE A 44 7.50 -0.59 0.95
N THR A 45 7.20 -1.24 2.07
CA THR A 45 8.15 -1.37 3.18
C THR A 45 9.39 -2.15 2.75
N THR A 46 9.21 -3.32 2.15
CA THR A 46 10.34 -4.18 1.72
C THR A 46 11.13 -3.56 0.57
N ARG A 47 10.46 -2.90 -0.38
CA ARG A 47 11.13 -2.26 -1.53
C ARG A 47 11.93 -1.03 -1.14
N TYR A 48 11.46 -0.25 -0.16
CA TYR A 48 12.03 1.06 0.16
C TYR A 48 12.82 1.07 1.48
N LEU A 49 13.35 -0.08 1.92
CA LEU A 49 14.26 -0.16 3.08
C LEU A 49 15.52 0.68 2.89
N ASP A 50 15.93 0.90 1.63
CA ASP A 50 17.06 1.76 1.24
C ASP A 50 16.83 3.25 1.54
N LEU A 51 15.61 3.66 1.94
CA LEU A 51 15.29 5.03 2.30
C LEU A 51 16.17 5.57 3.45
N LEU A 52 16.58 4.71 4.37
CA LEU A 52 17.44 5.08 5.51
C LEU A 52 18.93 5.06 5.20
N THR A 53 19.32 4.41 4.10
CA THR A 53 20.74 4.14 3.78
C THR A 53 21.21 4.88 2.53
N SER A 54 20.30 5.31 1.66
CA SER A 54 20.66 5.82 0.33
C SER A 54 19.78 7.00 -0.08
N PHE A 55 20.42 8.17 -0.23
CA PHE A 55 19.79 9.35 -0.77
C PHE A 55 20.14 9.53 -2.24
N ILE A 56 19.13 9.42 -3.12
CA ILE A 56 19.30 9.56 -4.57
C ILE A 56 18.86 10.94 -5.04
N SER A 57 17.67 11.38 -4.62
CA SER A 57 17.13 12.72 -4.90
C SER A 57 15.97 13.04 -3.97
N LEU A 58 15.68 14.33 -3.80
CA LEU A 58 14.55 14.78 -2.99
C LEU A 58 13.22 14.20 -3.52
N TYR A 59 13.00 14.21 -4.84
CA TYR A 59 11.80 13.63 -5.45
C TYR A 59 11.64 12.15 -5.10
N ASN A 60 12.72 11.35 -5.20
CA ASN A 60 12.68 9.92 -4.93
C ASN A 60 12.34 9.66 -3.44
N THR A 61 13.07 10.29 -2.53
CA THR A 61 12.84 10.16 -1.09
C THR A 61 11.41 10.56 -0.71
N THR A 62 10.93 11.70 -1.21
CA THR A 62 9.57 12.18 -0.96
C THR A 62 8.51 11.21 -1.48
N MET A 63 8.65 10.70 -2.71
CA MET A 63 7.70 9.73 -3.27
C MET A 63 7.65 8.44 -2.45
N LYS A 64 8.81 7.89 -2.04
CA LYS A 64 8.89 6.72 -1.16
C LYS A 64 8.15 6.94 0.16
N VAL A 65 8.40 8.08 0.82
CA VAL A 65 7.73 8.46 2.07
C VAL A 65 6.22 8.56 1.88
N ILE A 66 5.75 9.17 0.79
CA ILE A 66 4.32 9.30 0.49
C ILE A 66 3.67 7.93 0.27
N TYR A 67 4.29 7.04 -0.52
CA TYR A 67 3.75 5.69 -0.75
C TYR A 67 3.63 4.88 0.55
N ILE A 68 4.67 4.90 1.39
CA ILE A 68 4.65 4.24 2.70
C ILE A 68 3.58 4.89 3.58
N GLY A 69 3.60 6.22 3.75
CA GLY A 69 2.66 6.94 4.60
C GLY A 69 1.20 6.69 4.22
N CYS A 70 0.85 6.79 2.93
CA CYS A 70 -0.52 6.58 2.47
C CYS A 70 -0.98 5.12 2.58
N SER A 71 -0.09 4.14 2.33
CA SER A 71 -0.45 2.72 2.47
C SER A 71 -0.71 2.35 3.93
N TYR A 72 0.17 2.74 4.86
CA TYR A 72 -0.05 2.54 6.29
C TYR A 72 -1.27 3.32 6.81
N ALA A 73 -1.51 4.54 6.32
CA ALA A 73 -2.72 5.28 6.66
C ALA A 73 -3.98 4.54 6.21
N THR A 74 -3.99 3.96 5.01
CA THR A 74 -5.13 3.17 4.50
C THR A 74 -5.37 1.94 5.37
N VAL A 75 -4.31 1.20 5.71
CA VAL A 75 -4.38 0.04 6.63
C VAL A 75 -4.92 0.46 7.99
N TYR A 76 -4.43 1.58 8.55
CA TYR A 76 -4.92 2.13 9.82
C TYR A 76 -6.41 2.49 9.77
N LEU A 77 -6.87 3.10 8.66
CA LEU A 77 -8.29 3.40 8.49
C LEU A 77 -9.13 2.13 8.49
N ILE A 78 -8.70 1.08 7.80
CA ILE A 78 -9.46 -0.16 7.68
C ILE A 78 -9.50 -0.94 9.00
N TYR A 79 -8.35 -1.16 9.63
CA TYR A 79 -8.25 -2.08 10.78
C TYR A 79 -8.43 -1.41 12.15
N MET A 80 -8.26 -0.08 12.24
CA MET A 80 -8.44 0.65 13.51
C MET A 80 -9.62 1.61 13.45
N LYS A 81 -9.58 2.64 12.62
CA LYS A 81 -10.54 3.76 12.68
C LYS A 81 -11.94 3.40 12.21
N LEU A 82 -12.05 2.60 11.15
CA LEU A 82 -13.30 2.23 10.47
C LEU A 82 -13.53 0.71 10.49
N LYS A 83 -12.94 0.02 11.48
CA LYS A 83 -13.05 -1.43 11.67
C LYS A 83 -14.49 -1.93 11.67
N ALA A 84 -15.44 -1.13 12.17
CA ALA A 84 -16.85 -1.48 12.20
C ALA A 84 -17.47 -1.68 10.80
N THR A 85 -16.91 -1.04 9.76
CA THR A 85 -17.38 -1.16 8.37
C THR A 85 -16.57 -2.15 7.55
N TYR A 86 -15.53 -2.75 8.14
CA TYR A 86 -14.68 -3.72 7.48
C TYR A 86 -15.35 -5.09 7.46
N ASP A 87 -15.53 -5.63 6.25
CA ASP A 87 -16.19 -6.91 6.04
C ASP A 87 -15.18 -8.07 6.01
N GLY A 88 -14.77 -8.49 7.20
CA GLY A 88 -13.84 -9.61 7.35
C GLY A 88 -14.40 -10.96 6.91
N ASN A 89 -15.73 -11.11 6.85
CA ASN A 89 -16.38 -12.36 6.44
C ASN A 89 -16.30 -12.56 4.93
N HIS A 90 -16.16 -11.49 4.15
CA HIS A 90 -15.97 -11.56 2.71
C HIS A 90 -14.48 -11.43 2.31
N ASP A 91 -13.62 -10.85 3.15
CA ASP A 91 -12.15 -10.83 2.94
C ASP A 91 -11.47 -12.11 3.49
N THR A 92 -11.86 -13.29 2.98
CA THR A 92 -11.43 -14.60 3.51
C THR A 92 -10.18 -15.18 2.87
N PHE A 93 -9.58 -14.49 1.90
CA PHE A 93 -8.40 -14.98 1.19
C PHE A 93 -7.24 -15.29 2.16
N ARG A 94 -6.62 -16.47 2.01
CA ARG A 94 -5.51 -16.92 2.85
C ARG A 94 -4.19 -16.39 2.31
N VAL A 95 -3.73 -15.28 2.87
CA VAL A 95 -2.52 -14.54 2.43
C VAL A 95 -1.24 -15.36 2.56
N GLU A 96 -1.24 -16.41 3.37
CA GLU A 96 -0.11 -17.33 3.55
C GLU A 96 0.28 -18.01 2.23
N PHE A 97 -0.71 -18.35 1.39
CA PHE A 97 -0.47 -18.95 0.08
C PHE A 97 0.15 -17.97 -0.94
N LEU A 98 0.17 -16.67 -0.64
CA LEU A 98 0.93 -15.69 -1.43
C LEU A 98 2.30 -15.44 -0.82
N ILE A 99 2.35 -15.14 0.47
CA ILE A 99 3.59 -14.70 1.14
C ILE A 99 4.64 -15.83 1.16
N VAL A 100 4.24 -17.07 1.43
CA VAL A 100 5.20 -18.18 1.53
C VAL A 100 5.84 -18.52 0.18
N PRO A 101 5.08 -18.74 -0.93
CA PRO A 101 5.70 -19.02 -2.22
C PRO A 101 6.47 -17.83 -2.79
N VAL A 102 5.97 -16.60 -2.66
CA VAL A 102 6.69 -15.39 -3.12
C VAL A 102 7.96 -15.18 -2.31
N GLY A 103 7.92 -15.42 -1.00
CA GLY A 103 9.10 -15.40 -0.15
C GLY A 103 10.12 -16.43 -0.60
N GLY A 104 9.73 -17.70 -0.75
CA GLY A 104 10.62 -18.75 -1.23
C GLY A 104 11.23 -18.44 -2.60
N LEU A 105 10.42 -17.97 -3.55
CA LEU A 105 10.88 -17.59 -4.88
C LEU A 105 11.80 -16.37 -4.87
N ALA A 106 11.69 -15.45 -3.92
CA ALA A 106 12.59 -14.29 -3.82
C ALA A 106 14.01 -14.67 -3.39
N PHE A 107 14.21 -15.85 -2.78
CA PHE A 107 15.52 -16.36 -2.36
C PHE A 107 16.14 -17.38 -3.33
N LEU A 108 15.37 -17.91 -4.28
CA LEU A 108 15.82 -18.85 -5.31
C LEU A 108 16.16 -18.10 -6.60
#